data_AF-A0A1G7RSJ8-F1
#
_entry.id   AF-A0A1G7RSJ8-F1
#
_cell.length_a   1.000
_cell.length_b   1.000
_cell.length_c   1.000
_cell.angle_alpha   90.00
_cell.angle_beta   90.00
_cell.angle_gamma   90.00
#
_symmetry.space_group_name_H-M   'P 1'
#
loop_
_entity.id
_entity.type
_entity.pdbx_description
1 polymer ?
#
loop_
_entity_poly.entity_id
_entity_poly.type
_entity_poly.pdbx_seq_one_letter_code
_entity_poly.pdbx_strand_id
1 'polypeptide(L)'
;MSQFYKYFKENMEALGLPAPENLYGNLQLAINTAMTLVGYVEKFGTKVTVREMIGAGIRGEKLLTVWTMGASYYVGAVIGSIAVAAGRSLAGGTSLADVLIRAQMNHLHRPWLPGVLLRHPEIYKRRNK
;
A
#
# COMPACT_ATOMS: atom_id res chain seq x y z
N MET A 1 12.82 -9.35 -12.33
CA MET A 1 12.00 -8.33 -11.63
C MET A 1 10.65 -8.23 -12.35
N SER A 2 9.52 -8.41 -11.66
CA SER A 2 8.18 -8.35 -12.30
C SER A 2 7.81 -6.91 -12.70
N GLN A 3 7.04 -6.73 -13.77
CA GLN A 3 6.52 -5.39 -14.15
C GLN A 3 5.68 -4.79 -13.01
N PHE A 4 4.94 -5.63 -12.30
CA PHE A 4 4.24 -5.26 -11.07
C PHE A 4 5.19 -4.62 -10.05
N TYR A 5 6.27 -5.31 -9.67
CA TYR A 5 7.16 -4.80 -8.63
C TYR A 5 7.89 -3.55 -9.07
N LYS A 6 8.22 -3.41 -10.37
CA LYS A 6 8.74 -2.15 -10.91
C LYS A 6 7.78 -0.99 -10.64
N TYR A 7 6.50 -1.13 -11.01
CA TYR A 7 5.50 -0.07 -10.78
C TYR A 7 5.19 0.16 -9.31
N PHE A 8 5.19 -0.91 -8.50
CA PHE A 8 5.00 -0.81 -7.06
C PHE A 8 6.14 -0.03 -6.41
N LYS A 9 7.38 -0.39 -6.73
CA LYS A 9 8.59 0.24 -6.21
C LYS A 9 8.67 1.70 -6.64
N GLU A 10 8.42 2.01 -7.91
CA GLU A 10 8.37 3.40 -8.39
C GLU A 10 7.36 4.26 -7.60
N ASN A 11 6.18 3.72 -7.29
CA ASN A 11 5.16 4.46 -6.56
C ASN A 11 5.54 4.67 -5.09
N MET A 12 6.11 3.65 -4.44
CA MET A 12 6.59 3.74 -3.06
C MET A 12 7.79 4.68 -2.92
N GLU A 13 8.76 4.61 -3.84
CA GLU A 13 9.93 5.51 -3.87
C GLU A 13 9.51 6.96 -4.11
N ALA A 14 8.49 7.21 -4.94
CA ALA A 14 7.93 8.56 -5.13
C ALA A 14 7.34 9.14 -3.83
N LEU A 15 6.93 8.29 -2.89
CA LEU A 15 6.45 8.68 -1.57
C LEU A 15 7.56 8.68 -0.50
N GLY A 16 8.82 8.42 -0.89
CA GLY A 16 9.94 8.27 0.04
C GLY A 16 9.82 7.03 0.94
N LEU A 17 9.03 6.05 0.53
CA LEU A 17 8.73 4.85 1.32
C LEU A 17 9.56 3.65 0.89
N PRO A 18 10.06 2.85 1.84
CA PRO A 18 10.79 1.63 1.51
C PRO A 18 9.83 0.55 0.99
N ALA A 19 10.27 -0.14 -0.06
CA ALA A 19 9.54 -1.23 -0.71
C ALA A 19 10.49 -2.41 -0.99
N PRO A 20 10.86 -3.21 0.02
CA PRO A 20 11.78 -4.32 -0.17
C PRO A 20 11.16 -5.46 -1.00
N GLU A 21 11.94 -6.00 -1.95
CA GLU A 21 11.48 -6.99 -2.93
C GLU A 21 10.99 -8.30 -2.29
N ASN A 22 11.54 -8.70 -1.15
CA ASN A 22 11.11 -9.90 -0.44
C ASN A 22 9.66 -9.82 0.08
N LEU A 23 9.14 -8.61 0.32
CA LEU A 23 7.78 -8.38 0.79
C LEU A 23 6.82 -8.02 -0.34
N TYR A 24 7.33 -7.43 -1.44
CA TYR A 24 6.50 -6.82 -2.48
C TYR A 24 6.86 -7.22 -3.92
N GLY A 25 7.75 -8.19 -4.11
CA GLY A 25 8.33 -8.57 -5.41
C GLY A 25 7.32 -9.10 -6.44
N ASN A 26 6.13 -9.48 -5.98
CA ASN A 26 4.99 -9.80 -6.83
C ASN A 26 3.67 -9.43 -6.13
N LEU A 27 2.57 -9.49 -6.89
CA LEU A 27 1.24 -9.10 -6.42
C LEU A 27 0.81 -9.90 -5.18
N GLN A 28 1.09 -11.20 -5.14
CA GLN A 28 0.65 -12.07 -4.05
C GLN A 28 1.41 -11.81 -2.75
N LEU A 29 2.73 -11.61 -2.83
CA LEU A 29 3.55 -11.17 -1.70
C LEU A 29 3.07 -9.82 -1.16
N ALA A 30 2.79 -8.87 -2.07
CA ALA A 30 2.34 -7.55 -1.69
C ALA A 30 0.97 -7.58 -0.99
N ILE A 31 0.01 -8.37 -1.50
CA ILE A 31 -1.30 -8.55 -0.88
C ILE A 31 -1.17 -9.21 0.49
N ASN A 32 -0.38 -10.28 0.62
CA ASN A 32 -0.16 -10.96 1.90
C ASN A 32 0.43 -10.01 2.94
N THR A 33 1.47 -9.26 2.56
CA THR A 33 2.08 -8.25 3.42
C THR A 33 1.07 -7.16 3.82
N ALA A 34 0.25 -6.68 2.88
CA ALA A 34 -0.77 -5.68 3.15
C ALA A 34 -1.84 -6.18 4.13
N MET A 35 -2.31 -7.42 4.00
CA MET A 35 -3.27 -8.02 4.94
C MET A 35 -2.70 -8.09 6.36
N THR A 36 -1.45 -8.53 6.51
CA THR A 36 -0.77 -8.55 7.80
C THR A 36 -0.66 -7.15 8.41
N LEU A 37 -0.27 -6.16 7.61
CA LEU A 37 -0.17 -4.78 8.06
C LEU A 37 -1.53 -4.19 8.46
N VAL A 38 -2.60 -4.50 7.73
CA VAL A 38 -3.97 -4.10 8.09
C VAL A 38 -4.38 -4.71 9.43
N GLY A 39 -4.12 -6.00 9.64
CA GLY A 39 -4.41 -6.66 10.92
C GLY A 39 -3.68 -6.01 12.11
N TYR A 40 -2.46 -5.52 11.90
CA TYR A 40 -1.75 -4.75 12.93
C TYR A 40 -2.34 -3.36 13.15
N VAL A 41 -2.74 -2.65 12.09
CA VAL A 41 -3.43 -1.36 12.23
C VAL A 41 -4.76 -1.52 12.96
N GLU A 42 -5.49 -2.60 12.71
CA GLU A 42 -6.74 -2.93 13.44
C GLU A 42 -6.47 -3.26 14.91
N LYS A 43 -5.38 -3.98 15.19
CA LYS A 43 -5.00 -4.38 16.57
C LYS A 43 -4.48 -3.22 17.42
N PHE A 44 -3.63 -2.38 16.85
CA PHE A 44 -2.91 -1.34 17.60
C PHE A 44 -3.53 0.05 17.42
N GLY A 45 -4.27 0.27 16.34
CA GLY A 45 -4.93 1.54 16.03
C GLY A 45 -4.17 2.36 14.97
N THR A 46 -4.88 3.29 14.36
CA THR A 46 -4.42 4.08 13.20
C THR A 46 -3.43 5.19 13.53
N LYS A 47 -3.33 5.56 14.82
CA LYS A 47 -2.42 6.60 15.34
C LYS A 47 -1.04 6.07 15.70
N VAL A 48 -0.87 4.75 15.71
CA VAL A 48 0.35 4.08 16.09
C VAL A 48 1.37 4.18 14.95
N THR A 49 2.63 4.39 15.29
CA THR A 49 3.74 4.42 14.33
C THR A 49 4.07 3.01 13.86
N VAL A 50 4.70 2.90 12.68
CA VAL A 50 5.22 1.62 12.20
C VAL A 50 6.21 1.02 13.22
N ARG A 51 6.99 1.85 13.91
CA ARG A 51 7.89 1.42 15.00
C ARG A 51 7.16 0.76 16.17
N GLU A 52 6.07 1.35 16.63
CA GLU A 52 5.28 0.80 17.73
C GLU A 52 4.57 -0.50 17.34
N MET A 53 4.10 -0.62 16.09
CA MET A 53 3.62 -1.91 15.58
C MET A 53 4.74 -2.96 15.56
N ILE A 54 5.97 -2.57 15.18
CA ILE A 54 7.13 -3.48 15.16
C ILE A 54 7.48 -3.95 16.56
N GLY A 55 7.60 -3.03 17.51
CA GLY A 55 7.89 -3.37 18.91
C GLY A 55 6.81 -4.25 19.55
N ALA A 56 5.57 -4.16 19.09
CA ALA A 56 4.45 -4.93 19.60
C ALA A 56 4.19 -6.28 18.88
N GLY A 57 4.99 -6.66 17.88
CA GLY A 57 4.91 -8.00 17.30
C GLY A 57 5.41 -8.22 15.87
N ILE A 58 5.94 -7.21 15.16
CA ILE A 58 6.48 -7.44 13.80
C ILE A 58 7.94 -7.91 13.89
N ARG A 59 8.17 -9.22 13.72
CA ARG A 59 9.50 -9.78 13.44
C ARG A 59 9.90 -9.61 11.96
N GLY A 60 9.81 -8.39 11.45
CA GLY A 60 10.15 -8.06 10.07
C GLY A 60 11.44 -7.23 10.03
N GLU A 61 12.57 -7.89 9.83
CA GLU A 61 13.94 -7.31 9.86
C GLU A 61 14.16 -6.08 8.95
N LYS A 62 13.22 -5.75 8.06
CA LYS A 62 13.33 -4.66 7.07
C LYS A 62 12.25 -3.59 7.14
N LEU A 63 11.21 -3.77 7.97
CA LEU A 63 10.21 -2.71 8.27
C LEU A 63 10.80 -1.61 9.18
N LEU A 64 11.96 -1.89 9.80
CA LEU A 64 12.70 -0.98 10.65
C LEU A 64 13.02 0.36 9.96
N THR A 65 13.11 0.44 8.64
CA THR A 65 13.47 1.70 7.96
C THR A 65 12.39 2.79 8.07
N VAL A 66 11.15 2.46 8.45
CA VAL A 66 10.03 3.41 8.60
C VAL A 66 9.85 3.79 10.08
N TRP A 67 10.78 4.57 10.63
CA TRP A 67 10.82 4.84 12.08
C TRP A 67 9.76 5.82 12.59
N THR A 68 9.26 6.73 11.76
CA THR A 68 8.47 7.91 12.21
C THR A 68 7.11 8.07 11.56
N MET A 69 6.74 7.23 10.60
CA MET A 69 5.51 7.40 9.84
C MET A 69 4.35 6.68 10.53
N GLY A 70 3.16 7.29 10.47
CA GLY A 70 1.94 6.66 10.95
C GLY A 70 1.69 5.33 10.23
N ALA A 71 1.36 4.28 10.96
CA ALA A 71 1.10 2.97 10.39
C ALA A 71 0.00 3.03 9.33
N SER A 72 -1.08 3.77 9.60
CA SER A 72 -2.17 4.01 8.65
C SER A 72 -1.71 4.63 7.33
N TYR A 73 -0.75 5.55 7.36
CA TYR A 73 -0.17 6.16 6.16
C TYR A 73 0.61 5.13 5.33
N TYR A 74 1.51 4.38 5.97
CA TYR A 74 2.32 3.38 5.27
C TYR A 74 1.45 2.25 4.69
N VAL A 75 0.49 1.73 5.46
CA VAL A 75 -0.44 0.70 4.98
C VAL A 75 -1.29 1.22 3.82
N GLY A 76 -1.79 2.46 3.92
CA GLY A 76 -2.51 3.12 2.83
C GLY A 76 -1.66 3.25 1.56
N ALA A 77 -0.39 3.63 1.70
CA ALA A 77 0.54 3.75 0.58
C ALA A 77 0.85 2.39 -0.08
N VAL A 78 0.99 1.33 0.71
CA VAL A 78 1.15 -0.05 0.20
C VAL A 78 -0.08 -0.46 -0.61
N ILE A 79 -1.28 -0.28 -0.07
CA ILE A 79 -2.54 -0.64 -0.77
C ILE A 79 -2.72 0.19 -2.04
N GLY A 80 -2.49 1.50 -1.97
CA GLY A 80 -2.54 2.38 -3.14
C GLY A 80 -1.52 1.98 -4.22
N SER A 81 -0.30 1.64 -3.81
CA SER A 81 0.75 1.18 -4.72
C SER A 81 0.45 -0.18 -5.33
N ILE A 82 -0.19 -1.10 -4.59
CA ILE A 82 -0.73 -2.35 -5.16
C ILE A 82 -1.77 -2.03 -6.23
N ALA A 83 -2.71 -1.12 -5.96
CA ALA A 83 -3.75 -0.75 -6.92
C ALA A 83 -3.17 -0.09 -8.18
N VAL A 84 -2.21 0.82 -8.04
CA VAL A 84 -1.51 1.46 -9.17
C VAL A 84 -0.68 0.44 -9.95
N ALA A 85 0.09 -0.40 -9.26
CA ALA A 85 0.94 -1.39 -9.91
C ALA A 85 0.13 -2.49 -10.60
N ALA A 86 -0.90 -3.03 -9.93
CA ALA A 86 -1.83 -3.97 -10.54
C ALA A 86 -2.62 -3.32 -11.67
N GLY A 87 -3.01 -2.05 -11.49
CA GLY A 87 -3.64 -1.21 -12.49
C GLY A 87 -2.82 -1.18 -13.75
N ARG A 88 -1.61 -0.61 -13.67
CA ARG A 88 -0.65 -0.49 -14.79
C ARG A 88 -0.20 -1.82 -15.38
N SER A 89 -0.12 -2.86 -14.57
CA SER A 89 0.24 -4.20 -15.05
C SER A 89 -0.90 -4.88 -15.81
N LEU A 90 -2.15 -4.47 -15.60
CA LEU A 90 -3.34 -5.10 -16.19
C LEU A 90 -4.14 -4.19 -17.14
N ALA A 91 -3.97 -2.86 -17.05
CA ALA A 91 -4.73 -1.84 -17.77
C ALA A 91 -3.92 -0.54 -17.86
N GLY A 92 -3.70 0.00 -19.06
CA GLY A 92 -2.97 1.25 -19.30
C GLY A 92 -3.70 2.53 -18.85
N GLY A 93 -4.19 2.61 -17.60
CA GLY A 93 -4.82 3.78 -17.00
C GLY A 93 -5.80 3.41 -15.88
N THR A 94 -5.66 4.02 -14.69
CA THR A 94 -6.54 3.74 -13.54
C THR A 94 -7.44 4.92 -13.24
N SER A 95 -8.75 4.73 -13.38
CA SER A 95 -9.77 5.61 -12.82
C SER A 95 -10.03 5.31 -11.34
N LEU A 96 -10.66 6.22 -10.58
CA LEU A 96 -11.09 5.97 -9.20
C LEU A 96 -11.99 4.73 -9.10
N ALA A 97 -12.86 4.54 -10.10
CA ALA A 97 -13.76 3.39 -10.18
C ALA A 97 -12.97 2.07 -10.30
N ASP A 98 -11.90 2.05 -11.09
CA ASP A 98 -11.04 0.85 -11.21
C ASP A 98 -10.40 0.48 -9.88
N VAL A 99 -9.94 1.48 -9.12
CA VAL A 99 -9.34 1.26 -7.80
C VAL A 99 -10.36 0.69 -6.82
N LEU A 100 -11.57 1.25 -6.79
CA LEU A 100 -12.63 0.80 -5.88
C LEU A 100 -13.15 -0.60 -6.25
N ILE A 101 -13.35 -0.88 -7.54
CA ILE A 101 -13.76 -2.20 -8.04
C ILE A 101 -12.68 -3.24 -7.71
N ARG A 102 -11.41 -2.94 -7.96
CA ARG A 102 -10.31 -3.86 -7.61
C ARG A 102 -10.19 -4.06 -6.10
N ALA A 103 -10.39 -3.01 -5.30
CA ALA A 103 -10.42 -3.14 -3.85
C ALA A 103 -11.57 -4.06 -3.41
N GLN A 104 -12.74 -3.97 -4.03
CA GLN A 104 -13.87 -4.84 -3.73
C GLN A 104 -13.62 -6.29 -4.16
N MET A 105 -13.12 -6.52 -5.37
CA MET A 105 -12.82 -7.85 -5.90
C MET A 105 -11.73 -8.59 -5.09
N ASN A 106 -10.81 -7.84 -4.48
CA ASN A 106 -9.74 -8.41 -3.65
C ASN A 106 -10.05 -8.37 -2.14
N HIS A 107 -11.30 -8.09 -1.75
CA HIS A 107 -11.71 -7.97 -0.34
C HIS A 107 -10.95 -6.90 0.50
N LEU A 108 -10.34 -5.94 -0.18
CA LEU A 108 -9.62 -4.79 0.39
C LEU A 108 -10.53 -3.57 0.60
N HIS A 109 -11.79 -3.62 0.17
CA HIS A 109 -12.73 -2.54 0.38
C HIS A 109 -12.95 -2.28 1.88
N ARG A 110 -12.92 -1.00 2.26
CA ARG A 110 -13.21 -0.53 3.62
C ARG A 110 -14.07 0.73 3.55
N PRO A 111 -14.96 0.98 4.53
CA PRO A 111 -15.82 2.18 4.53
C PRO A 111 -15.05 3.50 4.45
N TRP A 112 -13.81 3.54 4.97
CA TRP A 112 -12.95 4.72 4.94
C TRP A 112 -12.22 4.92 3.59
N LEU A 113 -12.10 3.86 2.76
CA LEU A 113 -11.28 3.85 1.56
C LEU A 113 -11.76 4.86 0.50
N PRO A 114 -13.07 4.96 0.17
CA PRO A 114 -13.54 5.97 -0.77
C PRO A 114 -13.27 7.40 -0.29
N GLY A 115 -13.43 7.67 1.01
CA GLY A 115 -13.19 8.99 1.60
C GLY A 115 -11.73 9.42 1.50
N VAL A 116 -10.80 8.48 1.70
CA VAL A 116 -9.36 8.74 1.55
C VAL A 116 -8.99 8.98 0.09
N LEU A 117 -9.49 8.17 -0.84
CA LEU A 117 -9.21 8.33 -2.27
C LEU A 117 -9.82 9.60 -2.86
N LEU A 118 -10.99 10.05 -2.35
CA LEU A 118 -11.60 11.32 -2.72
C LEU A 118 -10.81 12.53 -2.18
N ARG A 119 -10.30 12.44 -0.95
CA ARG A 119 -9.53 13.51 -0.31
C ARG A 119 -8.10 13.62 -0.85
N HIS A 120 -7.55 12.51 -1.34
CA HIS A 120 -6.18 12.40 -1.86
C HIS A 120 -6.16 11.73 -3.25
N PRO A 121 -6.63 12.42 -4.30
CA PRO A 121 -6.65 11.88 -5.65
C PRO A 121 -5.26 11.55 -6.21
N GLU A 122 -4.20 12.13 -5.66
CA GLU A 122 -2.80 11.82 -5.95
C GLU A 122 -2.43 10.34 -5.71
N ILE A 123 -3.17 9.61 -4.86
CA ILE A 123 -2.92 8.20 -4.55
C ILE A 123 -3.10 7.30 -5.79
N TYR A 124 -4.05 7.65 -6.67
CA TYR A 124 -4.37 6.84 -7.86
C TYR A 124 -4.20 7.58 -9.19
N LYS A 125 -4.11 8.92 -9.15
CA LYS A 125 -4.02 9.75 -10.36
C LYS A 125 -2.60 10.32 -10.47
N ARG A 126 -1.75 9.68 -11.29
CA ARG A 126 -0.43 10.26 -11.64
C ARG A 126 -0.63 11.34 -12.71
N ARG A 127 -0.22 12.57 -12.43
CA ARG A 127 -0.13 13.67 -13.41
C ARG A 127 0.93 13.31 -14.45
N ASN A 128 0.52 13.07 -15.70
CA ASN A 128 1.45 12.98 -16.83
C ASN A 128 2.19 14.32 -16.97
N LYS A 129 3.52 14.27 -16.99
CA LYS A 129 4.36 15.20 -17.73
C LYS A 129 4.94 14.43 -18.90
#